data_AF-H5UST7-F1
#
_entry.id   AF-H5UST7-F1
#
_cell.length_a   1.000
_cell.length_b   1.000
_cell.length_c   1.000
_cell.angle_alpha   90.00
_cell.angle_beta   90.00
_cell.angle_gamma   90.00
#
_symmetry.space_group_name_H-M   'P 1'
#
loop_
_entity.id
_entity.type
_entity.pdbx_description
1 polymer ?
#
loop_
_entity_poly.entity_id
_entity_poly.type
_entity_poly.pdbx_seq_one_letter_code
_entity_poly.pdbx_strand_id
1 'polypeptide(L)'
;LLLNELATHGDKHTSACGVTARAEVIAHAFLELLDATAGTRDKHTARDLAAHFPTALRVLRQPDTDTGGREAARVLSPTGPHAPILVNTDLARRVHNPILGALQLHHHAAELTPATQLTFRVGSPAPHYPGQEKHADWPLLRLDALGPPRGPLAPERIPQTLWPGTVPCLAESSPHHGVVAALALARLGSTRPFGLIAFDLALPTSMANQVGSTWKLLLRGGTWPTFLADLNTLYDRLADDPPPINYRDRRILGEDTDLIAAALTQAADTIDVPHPDLPSQRRFWELFTGGDIAYGPAQLQLPPASTDYATHVAERARVDEAHMPLFRRAHQIIHENAAIRADGPLTWQPP
;
A
#
# COMPACT_ATOMS: atom_id res chain seq x y z
N LEU A 1 15.94 15.36 31.10
CA LEU A 1 15.75 13.92 30.83
C LEU A 1 15.87 13.68 29.33
N LEU A 2 14.88 14.05 28.50
CA LEU A 2 14.95 13.88 27.03
C LEU A 2 16.27 14.35 26.39
N LEU A 3 16.69 15.62 26.58
CA LEU A 3 17.96 16.11 25.98
C LEU A 3 19.21 15.35 26.46
N ASN A 4 19.20 14.83 27.69
CA ASN A 4 20.30 14.04 28.23
C ASN A 4 20.30 12.62 27.64
N GLU A 5 19.12 12.02 27.45
CA GLU A 5 18.95 10.74 26.76
C GLU A 5 19.39 10.83 25.30
N LEU A 6 19.01 11.91 24.60
CA LEU A 6 19.41 12.16 23.22
C LEU A 6 20.94 12.32 23.08
N ALA A 7 21.59 12.98 24.05
CA ALA A 7 23.04 13.19 24.05
C ALA A 7 23.87 11.95 24.42
N THR A 8 23.29 10.97 25.11
CA THR A 8 24.03 9.82 25.68
C THR A 8 23.81 8.51 24.92
N HIS A 9 22.82 8.43 24.04
CA HIS A 9 22.37 7.18 23.43
C HIS A 9 21.99 7.30 21.94
N GLY A 10 22.86 7.91 21.12
CA GLY A 10 22.58 8.22 19.70
C GLY A 10 21.97 7.08 18.88
N ASP A 11 22.42 5.83 19.10
CA ASP A 11 21.96 4.65 18.35
C ASP A 11 20.73 3.94 18.95
N LYS A 12 20.31 4.29 20.19
CA LYS A 12 19.14 3.64 20.79
C LYS A 12 17.86 4.23 20.21
N HIS A 13 16.90 3.34 19.95
CA HIS A 13 15.55 3.76 19.63
C HIS A 13 14.84 4.25 20.90
N THR A 14 14.20 5.40 20.80
CA THR A 14 13.33 5.98 21.84
C THR A 14 12.08 6.55 21.19
N SER A 15 11.11 6.99 21.98
CA SER A 15 9.82 7.50 21.50
C SER A 15 9.68 8.99 21.70
N ALA A 16 9.19 9.68 20.68
CA ALA A 16 8.75 11.08 20.75
C ALA A 16 7.43 11.21 19.97
N CYS A 17 6.40 11.81 20.58
CA CYS A 17 5.06 11.94 19.99
C CYS A 17 4.48 10.60 19.50
N GLY A 18 4.71 9.50 20.21
CA GLY A 18 4.25 8.17 19.80
C GLY A 18 5.00 7.56 18.60
N VAL A 19 5.98 8.26 18.01
CA VAL A 19 6.85 7.75 16.95
C VAL A 19 8.12 7.18 17.57
N THR A 20 8.45 5.93 17.25
CA THR A 20 9.72 5.31 17.67
C THR A 20 10.79 5.60 16.63
N ALA A 21 11.92 6.17 17.06
CA ALA A 21 13.01 6.56 16.18
C ALA A 21 14.36 6.52 16.92
N ARG A 22 15.47 6.49 16.18
CA ARG A 22 16.81 6.68 16.77
C ARG A 22 16.91 8.05 17.45
N ALA A 23 17.62 8.11 18.58
CA ALA A 23 17.79 9.35 19.35
C ALA A 23 18.33 10.51 18.49
N GLU A 24 19.24 10.25 17.56
CA GLU A 24 19.76 11.29 16.66
C GLU A 24 18.68 11.93 15.74
N VAL A 25 17.67 11.15 15.34
CA VAL A 25 16.53 11.66 14.55
C VAL A 25 15.67 12.60 15.39
N ILE A 26 15.43 12.25 16.65
CA ILE A 26 14.65 13.08 17.58
C ILE A 26 15.43 14.35 17.92
N ALA A 27 16.75 14.25 18.10
CA ALA A 27 17.62 15.42 18.28
C ALA A 27 17.58 16.34 17.06
N HIS A 28 17.61 15.79 15.85
CA HIS A 28 17.44 16.59 14.64
C HIS A 28 16.07 17.27 14.58
N ALA A 29 15.00 16.57 14.96
CA ALA A 29 13.64 17.13 15.01
C ALA A 29 13.57 18.32 15.98
N PHE A 30 14.25 18.20 17.11
CA PHE A 30 14.36 19.28 18.09
C PHE A 30 15.07 20.51 17.51
N LEU A 31 16.18 20.31 16.79
CA LEU A 31 16.91 21.40 16.13
C LEU A 31 16.07 22.08 15.04
N GLU A 32 15.37 21.31 14.21
CA GLU A 32 14.46 21.88 13.19
C GLU A 32 13.31 22.67 13.82
N LEU A 33 12.74 22.20 14.93
CA LEU A 33 11.70 22.94 15.66
C LEU A 33 12.24 24.24 16.26
N LEU A 34 13.47 24.22 16.80
CA LEU A 34 14.12 25.44 17.29
C LEU A 34 14.29 26.47 16.17
N ASP A 35 14.81 26.05 15.03
CA ASP A 35 14.99 26.91 13.86
C ASP A 35 13.64 27.49 13.39
N ALA A 36 12.63 26.65 13.24
CA ALA A 36 11.28 27.06 12.85
C ALA A 36 10.68 28.11 13.81
N THR A 37 10.85 27.91 15.12
CA THR A 37 10.35 28.84 16.15
C THR A 37 11.14 30.13 16.27
N ALA A 38 12.44 30.10 15.96
CA ALA A 38 13.32 31.27 15.97
C ALA A 38 13.07 32.17 14.75
N GLY A 39 12.63 31.59 13.63
CA GLY A 39 12.29 32.27 12.39
C GLY A 39 13.51 32.69 11.58
N THR A 40 13.31 33.47 10.52
CA THR A 40 14.33 33.73 9.49
C THR A 40 15.32 34.86 9.85
N ARG A 41 15.78 34.97 11.10
CA ARG A 41 16.78 36.01 11.45
C ARG A 41 18.19 35.52 11.11
N ASP A 42 18.96 36.32 10.40
CA ASP A 42 20.33 35.98 9.96
C ASP A 42 21.31 35.70 11.12
N LYS A 43 20.98 36.11 12.36
CA LYS A 43 21.81 35.89 13.55
C LYS A 43 20.94 35.64 14.78
N HIS A 44 21.12 34.48 15.40
CA HIS A 44 20.56 34.16 16.71
C HIS A 44 21.67 34.09 17.76
N THR A 45 21.50 34.73 18.91
CA THR A 45 22.37 34.45 20.06
C THR A 45 21.93 33.15 20.74
N ALA A 46 22.82 32.52 21.51
CA ALA A 46 22.46 31.34 22.31
C ALA A 46 21.29 31.62 23.28
N ARG A 47 21.20 32.86 23.80
CA ARG A 47 20.09 33.29 24.66
C ARG A 47 18.77 33.38 23.89
N ASP A 48 18.80 33.84 22.64
CA ASP A 48 17.60 33.92 21.80
C ASP A 48 17.08 32.52 21.48
N LEU A 49 17.95 31.59 21.07
CA LEU A 49 17.57 30.20 20.83
C LEU A 49 17.05 29.52 22.10
N ALA A 50 17.67 29.77 23.25
CA ALA A 50 17.22 29.22 24.53
C ALA A 50 15.79 29.63 24.89
N ALA A 51 15.32 30.81 24.46
CA ALA A 51 13.93 31.23 24.68
C ALA A 51 12.92 30.35 23.94
N HIS A 52 13.33 29.67 22.86
CA HIS A 52 12.48 28.81 22.05
C HIS A 52 12.50 27.33 22.47
N PHE A 53 13.43 26.92 23.34
CA PHE A 53 13.53 25.55 23.87
C PHE A 53 12.22 25.01 24.45
N PRO A 54 11.47 25.76 25.29
CA PRO A 54 10.22 25.26 25.86
C PRO A 54 9.20 24.89 24.78
N THR A 55 9.14 25.66 23.68
CA THR A 55 8.20 25.42 22.57
C THR A 55 8.57 24.16 21.79
N ALA A 56 9.85 24.00 21.41
CA ALA A 56 10.31 22.80 20.71
C ALA A 56 10.14 21.53 21.57
N LEU A 57 10.46 21.60 22.87
CA LEU A 57 10.22 20.50 23.81
C LEU A 57 8.74 20.20 24.00
N ARG A 58 7.86 21.21 23.98
CA ARG A 58 6.40 21.02 24.12
C ARG A 58 5.86 20.15 22.99
N VAL A 59 6.34 20.33 21.76
CA VAL A 59 5.96 19.48 20.62
C VAL A 59 6.42 18.04 20.86
N LEU A 60 7.72 17.82 21.08
CA LEU A 60 8.29 16.47 21.15
C LEU A 60 7.87 15.65 22.39
N ARG A 61 7.36 16.32 23.43
CA ARG A 61 6.87 15.68 24.65
C ARG A 61 5.39 15.32 24.62
N GLN A 62 4.70 15.60 23.52
CA GLN A 62 3.33 15.15 23.38
C GLN A 62 3.26 13.61 23.40
N PRO A 63 2.15 13.04 23.92
CA PRO A 63 2.02 11.60 24.08
C PRO A 63 1.88 10.84 22.75
N ASP A 64 1.33 11.47 21.72
CA ASP A 64 0.97 10.83 20.46
C ASP A 64 1.14 11.77 19.25
N THR A 65 1.01 11.23 18.04
CA THR A 65 1.19 11.95 16.78
C THR A 65 0.12 12.99 16.54
N ASP A 66 -1.08 12.79 17.09
CA ASP A 66 -2.22 13.71 16.95
C ASP A 66 -2.03 14.99 17.78
N THR A 67 -1.79 14.84 19.08
CA THR A 67 -1.43 15.93 19.99
C THR A 67 -0.13 16.60 19.56
N GLY A 68 0.89 15.83 19.18
CA GLY A 68 2.14 16.32 18.62
C GLY A 68 1.93 17.15 17.35
N GLY A 69 1.07 16.68 16.44
CA GLY A 69 0.73 17.36 15.19
C GLY A 69 0.08 18.72 15.42
N ARG A 70 -0.89 18.80 16.34
CA ARG A 70 -1.53 20.06 16.72
C ARG A 70 -0.54 21.08 17.28
N GLU A 71 0.38 20.65 18.13
CA GLU A 71 1.39 21.55 18.69
C GLU A 71 2.44 21.95 17.63
N ALA A 72 2.84 21.01 16.76
CA ALA A 72 3.76 21.26 15.66
C ALA A 72 3.18 22.27 14.66
N ALA A 73 1.89 22.20 14.34
CA ALA A 73 1.21 23.11 13.40
C ALA A 73 1.18 24.58 13.87
N ARG A 74 1.44 24.85 15.15
CA ARG A 74 1.58 26.22 15.67
C ARG A 74 2.92 26.87 15.31
N VAL A 75 3.91 26.06 14.90
CA VAL A 75 5.29 26.51 14.68
C VAL A 75 5.84 26.10 13.32
N LEU A 76 5.33 25.04 12.72
CA LEU A 76 5.68 24.56 11.39
C LEU A 76 4.62 25.01 10.39
N SER A 77 5.07 25.51 9.25
CA SER A 77 4.20 25.78 8.10
C SER A 77 4.15 24.56 7.17
N PRO A 78 2.97 24.13 6.69
CA PRO A 78 2.86 23.00 5.76
C PRO A 78 3.54 23.24 4.41
N THR A 79 3.84 24.50 4.07
CA THR A 79 4.59 24.91 2.87
C THR A 79 6.00 25.41 3.20
N GLY A 80 6.41 25.32 4.48
CA GLY A 80 7.68 25.83 4.98
C GLY A 80 8.90 25.00 4.57
N PRO A 81 10.10 25.39 5.04
CA PRO A 81 11.30 24.60 4.82
C PRO A 81 11.33 23.31 5.66
N HIS A 82 10.65 23.31 6.81
CA HIS A 82 10.61 22.21 7.77
C HIS A 82 9.39 21.31 7.53
N ALA A 83 9.63 20.06 7.14
CA ALA A 83 8.61 19.03 6.89
C ALA A 83 7.42 19.46 5.98
N PRO A 84 7.68 19.98 4.76
CA PRO A 84 6.61 20.43 3.87
C PRO A 84 5.80 19.30 3.27
N ILE A 85 4.50 19.50 3.10
CA ILE A 85 3.62 18.51 2.47
C ILE A 85 3.65 18.71 0.95
N LEU A 86 4.59 18.04 0.28
CA LEU A 86 4.80 18.14 -1.17
C LEU A 86 4.54 16.80 -1.84
N VAL A 87 3.76 16.79 -2.92
CA VAL A 87 3.46 15.57 -3.70
C VAL A 87 4.18 15.56 -5.06
N ASN A 88 5.13 16.47 -5.26
CA ASN A 88 5.80 16.71 -6.54
C ASN A 88 7.19 16.04 -6.61
N THR A 89 7.85 16.16 -7.77
CA THR A 89 9.20 15.64 -8.03
C THR A 89 10.28 16.15 -7.06
N ASP A 90 10.02 17.24 -6.34
CA ASP A 90 10.96 17.78 -5.35
C ASP A 90 10.87 17.06 -4.00
N LEU A 91 9.87 16.19 -3.81
CA LEU A 91 9.72 15.42 -2.58
C LEU A 91 10.93 14.51 -2.31
N ALA A 92 11.50 13.93 -3.36
CA ALA A 92 12.71 13.12 -3.26
C ALA A 92 13.99 13.96 -3.09
N ARG A 93 13.90 15.30 -3.20
CA ARG A 93 15.05 16.22 -3.11
C ARG A 93 15.10 16.97 -1.80
N ARG A 94 13.96 17.10 -1.10
CA ARG A 94 13.91 17.78 0.19
C ARG A 94 14.16 16.82 1.33
N VAL A 95 15.29 17.03 1.98
CA VAL A 95 15.61 16.47 3.29
C VAL A 95 14.60 17.00 4.29
N HIS A 96 13.96 16.11 5.04
CA HIS A 96 13.01 16.47 6.09
C HIS A 96 13.18 15.53 7.27
N ASN A 97 12.97 16.03 8.47
CA ASN A 97 12.88 15.15 9.63
C ASN A 97 11.62 14.28 9.55
N PRO A 98 11.74 12.94 9.62
CA PRO A 98 10.59 12.05 9.48
C PRO A 98 9.57 12.17 10.62
N ILE A 99 9.98 12.53 11.83
CA ILE A 99 9.06 12.75 12.95
C ILE A 99 8.22 13.99 12.66
N LEU A 100 8.86 15.10 12.29
CA LEU A 100 8.13 16.32 11.93
C LEU A 100 7.23 16.11 10.71
N GLY A 101 7.71 15.32 9.74
CA GLY A 101 6.92 14.83 8.61
C GLY A 101 5.65 14.10 9.05
N ALA A 102 5.79 13.10 9.93
CA ALA A 102 4.65 12.35 10.46
C ALA A 102 3.65 13.26 11.20
N LEU A 103 4.13 14.20 12.02
CA LEU A 103 3.29 15.17 12.73
C LEU A 103 2.51 16.07 11.77
N GLN A 104 3.17 16.62 10.75
CA GLN A 104 2.54 17.48 9.73
C GLN A 104 1.52 16.70 8.90
N LEU A 105 1.91 15.52 8.40
CA LEU A 105 1.04 14.66 7.58
C LEU A 105 -0.19 14.19 8.36
N HIS A 106 -0.02 13.87 9.64
CA HIS A 106 -1.13 13.47 10.50
C HIS A 106 -2.08 14.65 10.76
N HIS A 107 -1.55 15.83 11.10
CA HIS A 107 -2.37 17.01 11.36
C HIS A 107 -3.19 17.46 10.15
N HIS A 108 -2.55 17.52 8.97
CA HIS A 108 -3.19 17.99 7.74
C HIS A 108 -3.91 16.88 6.95
N ALA A 109 -3.94 15.66 7.47
CA ALA A 109 -4.51 14.47 6.84
C ALA A 109 -5.86 14.73 6.15
N ALA A 110 -6.79 15.39 6.84
CA ALA A 110 -8.14 15.66 6.37
C ALA A 110 -8.21 16.61 5.15
N GLU A 111 -7.18 17.43 4.94
CA GLU A 111 -7.09 18.41 3.85
C GLU A 111 -6.48 17.80 2.58
N LEU A 112 -5.85 16.63 2.70
CA LEU A 112 -5.15 15.97 1.61
C LEU A 112 -6.13 15.22 0.70
N THR A 113 -5.84 15.18 -0.60
CA THR A 113 -6.61 14.36 -1.54
C THR A 113 -6.46 12.87 -1.22
N PRO A 114 -7.44 12.01 -1.55
CA PRO A 114 -7.34 10.56 -1.35
C PRO A 114 -6.05 9.94 -1.89
N ALA A 115 -5.61 10.36 -3.08
CA ALA A 115 -4.36 9.88 -3.68
C ALA A 115 -3.13 10.30 -2.87
N THR A 116 -3.12 11.53 -2.35
CA THR A 116 -2.07 12.05 -1.48
C THR A 116 -2.04 11.30 -0.14
N GLN A 117 -3.20 11.01 0.44
CA GLN A 117 -3.29 10.24 1.69
C GLN A 117 -2.75 8.81 1.54
N LEU A 118 -3.01 8.15 0.40
CA LEU A 118 -2.40 6.84 0.08
C LEU A 118 -0.88 6.96 -0.09
N THR A 119 -0.43 7.98 -0.81
CA THR A 119 1.00 8.23 -1.08
C THR A 119 1.79 8.36 0.23
N PHE A 120 1.24 9.09 1.21
CA PHE A 120 1.88 9.33 2.50
C PHE A 120 1.48 8.35 3.61
N ARG A 121 0.76 7.28 3.26
CA ARG A 121 0.24 6.28 4.21
C ARG A 121 -0.41 6.91 5.45
N VAL A 122 -1.30 7.88 5.24
CA VAL A 122 -1.93 8.66 6.32
C VAL A 122 -2.77 7.82 7.29
N GLY A 123 -3.23 6.64 6.86
CA GLY A 123 -3.91 5.67 7.75
C GLY A 123 -2.98 4.88 8.68
N SER A 124 -1.65 5.07 8.59
CA SER A 124 -0.68 4.49 9.52
C SER A 124 -0.59 5.31 10.81
N PRO A 125 -0.25 4.70 11.97
CA PRO A 125 0.10 5.44 13.18
C PRO A 125 1.21 6.48 12.98
N ALA A 126 2.13 6.21 12.03
CA ALA A 126 3.19 7.10 11.62
C ALA A 126 3.15 7.30 10.09
N PRO A 127 2.35 8.27 9.60
CA PRO A 127 2.37 8.69 8.21
C PRO A 127 3.77 9.12 7.80
N HIS A 128 4.18 8.82 6.58
CA HIS A 128 5.53 9.10 6.11
C HIS A 128 5.56 9.33 4.62
N TYR A 129 6.61 9.99 4.17
CA TYR A 129 6.84 10.20 2.75
C TYR A 129 7.21 8.89 2.07
N PRO A 130 6.72 8.64 0.83
CA PRO A 130 7.09 7.47 0.03
C PRO A 130 8.62 7.36 -0.07
N GLY A 131 9.11 6.11 -0.07
CA GLY A 131 10.52 5.77 0.07
C GLY A 131 11.47 6.76 -0.61
N GLN A 132 12.20 7.53 0.18
CA GLN A 132 13.25 8.39 -0.34
C GLN A 132 14.41 7.50 -0.79
N GLU A 133 14.85 7.69 -2.04
CA GLU A 133 16.18 7.22 -2.44
C GLU A 133 17.19 7.67 -1.39
N LYS A 134 18.21 6.84 -1.14
CA LYS A 134 19.23 7.12 -0.12
C LYS A 134 19.80 8.52 -0.35
N HIS A 135 19.38 9.50 0.44
CA HIS A 135 20.05 10.80 0.47
C HIS A 135 21.47 10.56 0.99
N ALA A 136 22.44 10.52 0.06
CA ALA A 136 23.83 10.27 0.38
C ALA A 136 24.40 11.32 1.35
N ASP A 137 23.84 12.54 1.31
CA ASP A 137 24.32 13.69 2.06
C ASP A 137 23.84 13.74 3.51
N TRP A 138 22.75 13.02 3.86
CA TRP A 138 22.17 13.02 5.22
C TRP A 138 21.77 11.60 5.67
N PRO A 139 22.75 10.74 5.99
CA PRO A 139 22.51 9.34 6.32
C PRO A 139 21.63 9.14 7.57
N LEU A 140 21.56 10.13 8.47
CA LEU A 140 20.77 10.04 9.71
C LEU A 140 19.25 10.16 9.50
N LEU A 141 18.80 10.69 8.35
CA LEU A 141 17.39 10.92 8.03
C LEU A 141 16.81 9.84 7.09
N ARG A 142 17.50 8.72 6.98
CA ARG A 142 17.05 7.57 6.21
C ARG A 142 15.91 6.86 6.96
N LEU A 143 15.01 6.24 6.19
CA LEU A 143 13.82 5.52 6.71
C LEU A 143 14.16 4.42 7.73
N ASP A 144 15.36 3.82 7.62
CA ASP A 144 15.90 2.85 8.58
C ASP A 144 16.02 3.41 10.01
N ALA A 145 16.07 4.73 10.16
CA ALA A 145 16.14 5.41 11.44
C ALA A 145 14.81 5.49 12.21
N LEU A 146 13.69 5.10 11.57
CA LEU A 146 12.37 4.93 12.16
C LEU A 146 11.99 3.44 12.37
N GLY A 147 12.86 2.52 11.98
CA GLY A 147 12.57 1.08 11.85
C GLY A 147 12.93 0.56 10.45
N PRO A 148 12.85 -0.75 10.16
CA PRO A 148 13.23 -1.29 8.86
C PRO A 148 12.45 -0.58 7.74
N PRO A 149 13.12 -0.12 6.66
CA PRO A 149 12.46 0.64 5.61
C PRO A 149 11.41 -0.23 4.91
N ARG A 150 10.13 0.04 5.17
CA ARG A 150 9.01 -0.59 4.46
C ARG A 150 8.74 0.23 3.20
N GLY A 151 9.44 -0.11 2.11
CA GLY A 151 9.18 0.43 0.78
C GLY A 151 7.80 0.00 0.26
N PRO A 152 7.30 0.59 -0.85
CA PRO A 152 6.03 0.16 -1.42
C PRO A 152 6.03 -1.35 -1.71
N LEU A 153 4.88 -2.00 -1.52
CA LEU A 153 4.74 -3.43 -1.81
C LEU A 153 5.08 -3.70 -3.29
N ALA A 154 5.75 -4.82 -3.52
CA ALA A 154 6.08 -5.28 -4.86
C ALA A 154 4.76 -5.58 -5.62
N PRO A 155 4.46 -4.88 -6.74
CA PRO A 155 3.21 -5.06 -7.47
C PRO A 155 2.97 -6.49 -7.96
N GLU A 156 4.04 -7.24 -8.23
CA GLU A 156 3.96 -8.65 -8.61
C GLU A 156 3.38 -9.55 -7.51
N ARG A 157 3.37 -9.11 -6.26
CA ARG A 157 2.76 -9.81 -5.13
C ARG A 157 1.32 -9.39 -4.86
N ILE A 158 0.80 -8.38 -5.59
CA ILE A 158 -0.57 -7.92 -5.44
C ILE A 158 -1.44 -8.57 -6.53
N PRO A 159 -2.56 -9.24 -6.17
CA PRO A 159 -3.50 -9.78 -7.14
C PRO A 159 -4.19 -8.66 -7.94
N GLN A 160 -4.74 -8.98 -9.11
CA GLN A 160 -5.48 -8.00 -9.92
C GLN A 160 -6.75 -7.52 -9.19
N THR A 161 -7.40 -8.42 -8.46
CA THR A 161 -8.48 -8.11 -7.50
C THR A 161 -8.07 -8.53 -6.10
N LEU A 162 -8.22 -7.62 -5.14
CA LEU A 162 -7.81 -7.89 -3.77
C LEU A 162 -8.61 -9.05 -3.14
N TRP A 163 -7.99 -9.79 -2.21
CA TRP A 163 -8.61 -10.92 -1.55
C TRP A 163 -9.92 -10.53 -0.82
N PRO A 164 -10.97 -11.36 -0.90
CA PRO A 164 -12.20 -11.13 -0.15
C PRO A 164 -11.96 -10.94 1.34
N GLY A 165 -12.78 -10.13 2.00
CA GLY A 165 -12.69 -9.87 3.45
C GLY A 165 -11.52 -9.00 3.91
N THR A 166 -10.54 -8.70 3.05
CA THR A 166 -9.34 -7.93 3.49
C THR A 166 -9.59 -6.44 3.65
N VAL A 167 -10.66 -5.91 3.04
CA VAL A 167 -11.11 -4.52 3.18
C VAL A 167 -12.63 -4.51 3.41
N PRO A 168 -13.10 -4.77 4.64
CA PRO A 168 -14.52 -5.01 4.93
C PRO A 168 -15.45 -3.83 4.63
N CYS A 169 -14.92 -2.60 4.57
CA CYS A 169 -15.73 -1.42 4.25
C CYS A 169 -16.18 -1.35 2.79
N LEU A 170 -15.68 -2.24 1.93
CA LEU A 170 -16.07 -2.36 0.52
C LEU A 170 -16.94 -3.60 0.31
N ALA A 171 -18.01 -3.46 -0.48
CA ALA A 171 -18.87 -4.58 -0.81
C ALA A 171 -18.16 -5.57 -1.75
N GLU A 172 -18.06 -6.84 -1.33
CA GLU A 172 -17.41 -7.93 -2.06
C GLU A 172 -18.14 -8.35 -3.34
N SER A 173 -19.42 -7.99 -3.47
CA SER A 173 -20.26 -8.34 -4.61
C SER A 173 -19.86 -7.66 -5.93
N SER A 174 -18.98 -6.66 -5.88
CA SER A 174 -18.52 -5.91 -7.05
C SER A 174 -17.04 -6.15 -7.32
N PRO A 175 -16.67 -6.68 -8.49
CA PRO A 175 -15.26 -6.88 -8.85
C PRO A 175 -14.49 -5.56 -8.90
N HIS A 176 -15.18 -4.48 -9.24
CA HIS A 176 -14.62 -3.13 -9.27
C HIS A 176 -14.08 -2.71 -7.89
N HIS A 177 -14.75 -3.07 -6.80
CA HIS A 177 -14.26 -2.72 -5.46
C HIS A 177 -12.97 -3.46 -5.12
N GLY A 178 -12.85 -4.75 -5.47
CA GLY A 178 -11.61 -5.50 -5.32
C GLY A 178 -10.46 -4.90 -6.12
N VAL A 179 -10.73 -4.44 -7.35
CA VAL A 179 -9.75 -3.70 -8.17
C VAL A 179 -9.34 -2.38 -7.54
N VAL A 180 -10.29 -1.58 -7.06
CA VAL A 180 -10.00 -0.29 -6.39
C VAL A 180 -9.12 -0.51 -5.17
N ALA A 181 -9.40 -1.55 -4.38
CA ALA A 181 -8.60 -1.89 -3.21
C ALA A 181 -7.18 -2.35 -3.58
N ALA A 182 -7.03 -3.17 -4.63
CA ALA A 182 -5.73 -3.59 -5.14
C ALA A 182 -4.89 -2.41 -5.66
N LEU A 183 -5.50 -1.50 -6.43
CA LEU A 183 -4.86 -0.26 -6.90
C LEU A 183 -4.44 0.64 -5.74
N ALA A 184 -5.29 0.79 -4.72
CA ALA A 184 -5.00 1.59 -3.55
C ALA A 184 -3.86 0.98 -2.70
N LEU A 185 -3.88 -0.34 -2.50
CA LEU A 185 -2.81 -1.08 -1.81
C LEU A 185 -1.45 -0.90 -2.51
N ALA A 186 -1.41 -1.05 -3.83
CA ALA A 186 -0.19 -0.86 -4.62
C ALA A 186 0.29 0.61 -4.66
N ARG A 187 -0.61 1.57 -4.41
CA ARG A 187 -0.27 2.99 -4.31
C ARG A 187 0.28 3.38 -2.93
N LEU A 188 0.00 2.61 -1.88
CA LEU A 188 0.44 2.95 -0.52
C LEU A 188 1.96 3.12 -0.45
N GLY A 189 2.40 4.28 0.05
CA GLY A 189 3.82 4.59 0.19
C GLY A 189 4.56 4.75 -1.15
N SER A 190 3.84 5.00 -2.25
CA SER A 190 4.40 5.08 -3.60
C SER A 190 4.03 6.38 -4.32
N THR A 191 4.96 6.91 -5.12
CA THR A 191 4.72 8.03 -6.04
C THR A 191 4.25 7.56 -7.43
N ARG A 192 4.22 6.24 -7.71
CA ARG A 192 3.91 5.67 -9.03
C ARG A 192 2.47 5.94 -9.49
N PRO A 193 2.24 6.54 -10.66
CA PRO A 193 0.91 6.95 -11.10
C PRO A 193 -0.03 5.73 -11.26
N PHE A 194 -1.33 5.92 -10.95
CA PHE A 194 -2.32 4.85 -11.00
C PHE A 194 -2.40 4.13 -12.35
N GLY A 195 -2.19 4.82 -13.47
CA GLY A 195 -2.17 4.18 -14.79
C GLY A 195 -1.07 3.14 -14.94
N LEU A 196 0.12 3.39 -14.35
CA LEU A 196 1.22 2.44 -14.36
C LEU A 196 0.96 1.28 -13.38
N ILE A 197 0.34 1.56 -12.23
CA ILE A 197 -0.08 0.51 -11.30
C ILE A 197 -1.15 -0.39 -11.96
N ALA A 198 -2.13 0.19 -12.64
CA ALA A 198 -3.15 -0.56 -13.36
C ALA A 198 -2.51 -1.47 -14.41
N PHE A 199 -1.55 -0.97 -15.18
CA PHE A 199 -0.79 -1.79 -16.12
C PHE A 199 -0.06 -2.97 -15.45
N ASP A 200 0.64 -2.75 -14.34
CA ASP A 200 1.34 -3.82 -13.61
C ASP A 200 0.39 -4.91 -13.07
N LEU A 201 -0.83 -4.52 -12.71
CA LEU A 201 -1.91 -5.41 -12.27
C LEU A 201 -2.67 -6.05 -13.45
N ALA A 202 -2.23 -5.83 -14.70
CA ALA A 202 -2.90 -6.24 -15.93
C ALA A 202 -4.36 -5.76 -16.00
N LEU A 203 -4.61 -4.53 -15.56
CA LEU A 203 -5.91 -3.85 -15.67
C LEU A 203 -5.89 -2.86 -16.84
N PRO A 204 -7.05 -2.55 -17.44
CA PRO A 204 -7.15 -1.43 -18.36
C PRO A 204 -6.66 -0.14 -17.68
N THR A 205 -5.78 0.61 -18.33
CA THR A 205 -5.25 1.88 -17.77
C THR A 205 -6.34 2.91 -17.50
N SER A 206 -7.49 2.80 -18.18
CA SER A 206 -8.70 3.57 -17.91
C SER A 206 -9.26 3.37 -16.50
N MET A 207 -8.95 2.25 -15.82
CA MET A 207 -9.33 2.02 -14.42
C MET A 207 -8.76 3.09 -13.48
N ALA A 208 -7.59 3.66 -13.81
CA ALA A 208 -7.00 4.76 -13.05
C ALA A 208 -7.93 5.98 -12.94
N ASN A 209 -8.82 6.19 -13.92
CA ASN A 209 -9.79 7.27 -13.91
C ASN A 209 -11.09 6.89 -13.18
N GLN A 210 -11.34 5.59 -12.97
CA GLN A 210 -12.58 5.09 -12.40
C GLN A 210 -12.54 4.99 -10.87
N VAL A 211 -11.35 4.89 -10.25
CA VAL A 211 -11.23 4.83 -8.78
C VAL A 211 -11.83 6.04 -8.05
N GLY A 212 -11.89 7.19 -8.73
CA GLY A 212 -12.37 8.44 -8.14
C GLY A 212 -13.85 8.45 -7.75
N SER A 213 -14.72 7.68 -8.43
CA SER A 213 -16.14 7.58 -8.05
C SER A 213 -16.29 6.79 -6.75
N THR A 214 -15.57 5.66 -6.62
CA THR A 214 -15.55 4.83 -5.42
C THR A 214 -15.00 5.61 -4.22
N TRP A 215 -13.91 6.37 -4.39
CA TRP A 215 -13.40 7.21 -3.30
C TRP A 215 -14.37 8.31 -2.88
N LYS A 216 -15.08 8.95 -3.82
CA LYS A 216 -16.14 9.92 -3.49
C LYS A 216 -17.26 9.29 -2.68
N LEU A 217 -17.62 8.04 -2.98
CA LEU A 217 -18.62 7.30 -2.22
C LEU A 217 -18.14 7.03 -0.79
N LEU A 218 -16.90 6.56 -0.62
CA LEU A 218 -16.29 6.33 0.69
C LEU A 218 -16.19 7.61 1.53
N LEU A 219 -15.81 8.73 0.91
CA LEU A 219 -15.75 10.04 1.58
C LEU A 219 -17.14 10.51 2.03
N ARG A 220 -18.15 10.42 1.17
CA ARG A 220 -19.53 10.80 1.51
C ARG A 220 -20.14 9.89 2.58
N GLY A 221 -19.79 8.60 2.56
CA GLY A 221 -20.22 7.62 3.55
C GLY A 221 -19.44 7.69 4.87
N GLY A 222 -18.39 8.51 4.96
CA GLY A 222 -17.54 8.61 6.16
C GLY A 222 -16.67 7.37 6.40
N THR A 223 -16.59 6.42 5.47
CA THR A 223 -15.85 5.16 5.61
C THR A 223 -14.42 5.23 5.07
N TRP A 224 -14.02 6.37 4.49
CA TRP A 224 -12.67 6.58 3.96
C TRP A 224 -11.54 6.36 5.01
N PRO A 225 -11.64 6.85 6.27
CA PRO A 225 -10.62 6.56 7.29
C PRO A 225 -10.51 5.07 7.60
N THR A 226 -11.65 4.36 7.68
CA THR A 226 -11.68 2.90 7.88
C THR A 226 -11.01 2.17 6.72
N PHE A 227 -11.32 2.56 5.48
CA PHE A 227 -10.68 2.02 4.28
C PHE A 227 -9.15 2.17 4.31
N LEU A 228 -8.64 3.34 4.72
CA LEU A 228 -7.21 3.56 4.86
C LEU A 228 -6.58 2.72 5.98
N ALA A 229 -7.27 2.55 7.11
CA ALA A 229 -6.78 1.74 8.22
C ALA A 229 -6.72 0.25 7.84
N ASP A 230 -7.76 -0.27 7.18
CA ASP A 230 -7.82 -1.64 6.67
C ASP A 230 -6.67 -1.90 5.69
N LEU A 231 -6.46 -0.99 4.73
CA LEU A 231 -5.36 -1.10 3.77
C LEU A 231 -3.97 -1.04 4.42
N ASN A 232 -3.76 -0.18 5.44
CA ASN A 232 -2.47 -0.14 6.15
C ASN A 232 -2.24 -1.40 6.96
N THR A 233 -3.28 -1.92 7.61
CA THR A 233 -3.22 -3.19 8.34
C THR A 233 -2.84 -4.33 7.41
N LEU A 234 -3.49 -4.40 6.24
CA LEU A 234 -3.16 -5.38 5.22
C LEU A 234 -1.73 -5.18 4.70
N TYR A 235 -1.34 -3.95 4.39
CA TYR A 235 0.01 -3.63 3.94
C TYR A 235 1.06 -4.13 4.94
N ASP A 236 0.87 -3.87 6.24
CA ASP A 236 1.84 -4.24 7.26
C ASP A 236 1.93 -5.76 7.41
N ARG A 237 0.80 -6.48 7.33
CA ARG A 237 0.80 -7.95 7.28
C ARG A 237 1.58 -8.48 6.07
N LEU A 238 1.34 -7.94 4.88
CA LEU A 238 2.00 -8.38 3.64
C LEU A 238 3.48 -8.01 3.59
N ALA A 239 3.88 -6.93 4.27
CA ALA A 239 5.28 -6.56 4.41
C ALA A 239 6.05 -7.55 5.30
N ASP A 240 5.38 -8.10 6.32
CA ASP A 240 5.97 -9.06 7.26
C ASP A 240 5.87 -10.51 6.75
N ASP A 241 4.78 -10.87 6.08
CA ASP A 241 4.54 -12.19 5.46
C ASP A 241 4.07 -12.01 4.01
N PRO A 242 5.00 -11.89 3.05
CA PRO A 242 4.64 -11.63 1.66
C PRO A 242 3.96 -12.84 1.01
N PRO A 243 3.00 -12.63 0.09
CA PRO A 243 2.34 -13.72 -0.62
C PRO A 243 3.35 -14.63 -1.31
N PRO A 244 3.23 -15.96 -1.17
CA PRO A 244 4.13 -16.91 -1.84
C PRO A 244 3.94 -16.88 -3.37
N ILE A 245 2.80 -16.38 -3.85
CA ILE A 245 2.42 -16.30 -5.25
C ILE A 245 3.08 -15.08 -5.91
N ASN A 246 3.68 -15.26 -7.09
CA ASN A 246 3.98 -14.17 -8.01
C ASN A 246 2.80 -14.01 -8.98
N TYR A 247 1.91 -13.07 -8.70
CA TYR A 247 0.72 -12.83 -9.49
C TYR A 247 1.02 -12.24 -10.87
N ARG A 248 2.14 -11.52 -11.03
CA ARG A 248 2.55 -11.02 -12.35
C ARG A 248 2.85 -12.17 -13.30
N ASP A 249 3.63 -13.14 -12.85
CA ASP A 249 3.99 -14.31 -13.66
C ASP A 249 2.75 -15.13 -14.01
N ARG A 250 1.83 -15.30 -13.04
CA ARG A 250 0.57 -16.00 -13.29
C ARG A 250 -0.35 -15.26 -14.26
N ARG A 251 -0.38 -13.93 -14.25
CA ARG A 251 -1.10 -13.15 -15.25
C ARG A 251 -0.47 -13.30 -16.64
N ILE A 252 0.86 -13.25 -16.75
CA ILE A 252 1.57 -13.49 -18.03
C ILE A 252 1.21 -14.87 -18.60
N LEU A 253 1.26 -15.91 -17.77
CA LEU A 253 0.86 -17.26 -18.20
C LEU A 253 -0.65 -17.35 -18.48
N GLY A 254 -1.47 -16.64 -17.71
CA GLY A 254 -2.92 -16.60 -17.86
C GLY A 254 -3.42 -15.83 -19.08
N GLU A 255 -2.58 -15.02 -19.75
CA GLU A 255 -2.90 -14.46 -21.07
C GLU A 255 -2.95 -15.54 -22.16
N ASP A 256 -2.20 -16.63 -22.00
CA ASP A 256 -2.24 -17.79 -22.88
C ASP A 256 -3.42 -18.70 -22.49
N THR A 257 -4.59 -18.44 -23.08
CA THR A 257 -5.80 -19.23 -22.80
C THR A 257 -5.69 -20.67 -23.29
N ASP A 258 -4.82 -20.95 -24.27
CA ASP A 258 -4.61 -22.30 -24.79
C ASP A 258 -3.78 -23.13 -23.82
N LEU A 259 -2.76 -22.52 -23.17
CA LEU A 259 -2.03 -23.15 -22.06
C LEU A 259 -2.98 -23.54 -20.92
N ILE A 260 -3.90 -22.65 -20.54
CA ILE A 260 -4.90 -22.92 -19.50
C ILE A 260 -5.80 -24.09 -19.90
N ALA A 261 -6.35 -24.08 -21.11
CA ALA A 261 -7.23 -25.13 -21.61
C ALA A 261 -6.50 -26.48 -21.73
N ALA A 262 -5.26 -26.48 -22.23
CA ALA A 262 -4.43 -27.68 -22.34
C ALA A 262 -4.11 -28.27 -20.96
N ALA A 263 -3.73 -27.44 -19.99
CA ALA A 263 -3.43 -27.90 -18.64
C ALA A 263 -4.66 -28.49 -17.94
N LEU A 264 -5.84 -27.89 -18.10
CA LEU A 264 -7.09 -28.44 -17.56
C LEU A 264 -7.51 -29.74 -18.28
N THR A 265 -7.28 -29.84 -19.59
CA THR A 265 -7.56 -31.06 -20.36
C THR A 265 -6.67 -32.22 -19.90
N GLN A 266 -5.35 -31.99 -19.83
CA GLN A 266 -4.39 -32.97 -19.33
C GLN A 266 -4.65 -33.33 -17.86
N ALA A 267 -5.08 -32.36 -17.03
CA ALA A 267 -5.49 -32.63 -15.67
C ALA A 267 -6.69 -33.58 -15.62
N ALA A 268 -7.72 -33.34 -16.45
CA ALA A 268 -8.91 -34.17 -16.54
C ALA A 268 -8.57 -35.61 -16.93
N ASP A 269 -7.69 -35.79 -17.92
CA ASP A 269 -7.19 -37.11 -18.33
C ASP A 269 -6.42 -37.82 -17.20
N THR A 270 -5.64 -37.06 -16.42
CA THR A 270 -4.82 -37.64 -15.35
C THR A 270 -5.66 -38.15 -14.19
N ILE A 271 -6.76 -37.48 -13.86
CA ILE A 271 -7.62 -37.82 -12.71
C ILE A 271 -8.94 -38.49 -13.11
N ASP A 272 -9.09 -38.83 -14.39
CA ASP A 272 -10.25 -39.53 -14.98
C ASP A 272 -11.59 -38.85 -14.67
N VAL A 273 -11.69 -37.56 -15.01
CA VAL A 273 -12.93 -36.76 -14.88
C VAL A 273 -13.35 -36.15 -16.22
N PRO A 274 -14.61 -35.71 -16.37
CA PRO A 274 -15.06 -35.05 -17.59
C PRO A 274 -14.19 -33.84 -17.95
N HIS A 275 -14.04 -33.60 -19.25
CA HIS A 275 -13.28 -32.46 -19.74
C HIS A 275 -13.88 -31.12 -19.27
N PRO A 276 -13.02 -30.13 -18.96
CA PRO A 276 -13.44 -28.83 -18.45
C PRO A 276 -14.28 -28.05 -19.47
N ASP A 277 -15.39 -27.48 -19.00
CA ASP A 277 -16.17 -26.52 -19.78
C ASP A 277 -15.63 -25.08 -19.66
N LEU A 278 -16.19 -24.16 -20.45
CA LEU A 278 -15.76 -22.76 -20.45
C LEU A 278 -15.95 -22.07 -19.08
N PRO A 279 -17.05 -22.28 -18.33
CA PRO A 279 -17.16 -21.82 -16.93
C PRO A 279 -16.02 -22.30 -16.03
N SER A 280 -15.62 -23.57 -16.14
CA SER A 280 -14.50 -24.12 -15.36
C SER A 280 -13.17 -23.48 -15.75
N GLN A 281 -12.94 -23.21 -17.05
CA GLN A 281 -11.75 -22.50 -17.52
C GLN A 281 -11.69 -21.07 -16.97
N ARG A 282 -12.80 -20.32 -17.02
CA ARG A 282 -12.90 -18.97 -16.44
C ARG A 282 -12.60 -19.00 -14.96
N ARG A 283 -13.18 -19.95 -14.23
CA ARG A 283 -13.00 -20.03 -12.78
C ARG A 283 -11.57 -20.40 -12.41
N PHE A 284 -10.97 -21.37 -13.10
CA PHE A 284 -9.57 -21.69 -12.92
C PHE A 284 -8.66 -20.48 -13.16
N TRP A 285 -8.91 -19.72 -14.24
CA TRP A 285 -8.17 -18.50 -14.52
C TRP A 285 -8.25 -17.49 -13.36
N GLU A 286 -9.43 -17.24 -12.79
CA GLU A 286 -9.60 -16.33 -11.64
C GLU A 286 -8.80 -16.80 -10.42
N LEU A 287 -8.90 -18.09 -10.08
CA LEU A 287 -8.17 -18.67 -8.95
C LEU A 287 -6.65 -18.59 -9.17
N PHE A 288 -6.21 -18.88 -10.39
CA PHE A 288 -4.81 -18.91 -10.77
C PHE A 288 -4.18 -17.51 -10.76
N THR A 289 -4.81 -16.52 -11.39
CA THR A 289 -4.24 -15.18 -11.57
C THR A 289 -4.55 -14.21 -10.42
N GLY A 290 -5.45 -14.57 -9.50
CA GLY A 290 -5.97 -13.65 -8.50
C GLY A 290 -6.74 -12.47 -9.14
N GLY A 291 -7.31 -12.70 -10.32
CA GLY A 291 -8.08 -11.72 -11.06
C GLY A 291 -9.57 -12.02 -11.08
N ASP A 292 -10.29 -11.14 -11.75
CA ASP A 292 -11.72 -11.30 -12.02
C ASP A 292 -11.94 -11.38 -13.52
N ILE A 293 -12.82 -12.29 -13.96
CA ILE A 293 -13.03 -12.53 -15.38
C ILE A 293 -13.57 -11.31 -16.13
N ALA A 294 -14.11 -10.30 -15.44
CA ALA A 294 -14.44 -9.01 -16.04
C ALA A 294 -13.23 -8.28 -16.65
N TYR A 295 -12.02 -8.61 -16.21
CA TYR A 295 -10.75 -8.02 -16.63
C TYR A 295 -9.77 -9.06 -17.18
N GLY A 296 -10.26 -10.27 -17.50
CA GLY A 296 -9.45 -11.34 -18.07
C GLY A 296 -9.26 -11.22 -19.60
N PRO A 297 -8.57 -12.20 -20.21
CA PRO A 297 -8.36 -12.28 -21.66
C PRO A 297 -9.69 -12.29 -22.42
N ALA A 298 -9.71 -11.68 -23.60
CA ALA A 298 -10.94 -11.48 -24.39
C ALA A 298 -11.75 -12.76 -24.65
N GLN A 299 -11.09 -13.91 -24.77
CA GLN A 299 -11.70 -15.23 -24.99
C GLN A 299 -12.49 -15.72 -23.77
N LEU A 300 -12.04 -15.35 -22.57
CA LEU A 300 -12.65 -15.75 -21.31
C LEU A 300 -13.53 -14.65 -20.71
N GLN A 301 -13.30 -13.39 -21.10
CA GLN A 301 -13.88 -12.20 -20.49
C GLN A 301 -15.42 -12.20 -20.51
N LEU A 302 -16.01 -11.77 -19.40
CA LEU A 302 -17.45 -11.50 -19.29
C LEU A 302 -17.68 -10.06 -18.85
N PRO A 303 -18.47 -9.24 -19.58
CA PRO A 303 -18.73 -7.86 -19.17
C PRO A 303 -19.40 -7.81 -17.78
N PRO A 304 -18.93 -6.97 -16.84
CA PRO A 304 -19.39 -7.00 -15.45
C PRO A 304 -20.88 -6.65 -15.26
N ALA A 305 -21.50 -5.97 -16.23
CA ALA A 305 -22.91 -5.63 -16.23
C ALA A 305 -23.81 -6.69 -16.93
N SER A 306 -23.25 -7.79 -17.41
CA SER A 306 -23.98 -8.83 -18.15
C SER A 306 -24.64 -9.86 -17.23
N THR A 307 -25.74 -10.46 -17.70
CA THR A 307 -26.40 -11.60 -17.02
C THR A 307 -25.47 -12.82 -16.95
N ASP A 308 -24.63 -13.03 -17.96
CA ASP A 308 -23.64 -14.12 -17.98
C ASP A 308 -22.60 -13.95 -16.86
N TYR A 309 -22.11 -12.72 -16.65
CA TYR A 309 -21.22 -12.42 -15.53
C TYR A 309 -21.92 -12.65 -14.18
N ALA A 310 -23.14 -12.18 -14.00
CA ALA A 310 -23.90 -12.40 -12.77
C ALA A 310 -24.12 -13.90 -12.48
N THR A 311 -24.42 -14.68 -13.52
CA THR A 311 -24.57 -16.14 -13.43
C THR A 311 -23.24 -16.80 -13.07
N HIS A 312 -22.15 -16.43 -13.75
CA HIS A 312 -20.81 -16.92 -13.44
C HIS A 312 -20.43 -16.67 -11.97
N VAL A 313 -20.66 -15.45 -11.47
CA VAL A 313 -20.40 -15.10 -10.06
C VAL A 313 -21.21 -15.97 -9.09
N ALA A 314 -22.51 -16.17 -9.36
CA ALA A 314 -23.38 -17.00 -8.52
C ALA A 314 -22.94 -18.47 -8.50
N GLU A 315 -22.35 -18.97 -9.59
CA GLU A 315 -21.93 -20.36 -9.75
C GLU A 315 -20.52 -20.65 -9.22
N ARG A 316 -19.70 -19.63 -8.91
CA ARG A 316 -18.30 -19.78 -8.48
C ARG A 316 -18.11 -20.83 -7.38
N ALA A 317 -18.91 -20.77 -6.32
CA ALA A 317 -18.80 -21.68 -5.19
C ALA A 317 -19.09 -23.15 -5.58
N ARG A 318 -20.11 -23.37 -6.42
CA ARG A 318 -20.44 -24.72 -6.92
C ARG A 318 -19.35 -25.25 -7.86
N VAL A 319 -18.81 -24.40 -8.73
CA VAL A 319 -17.70 -24.78 -9.63
C VAL A 319 -16.45 -25.12 -8.82
N ASP A 320 -16.12 -24.33 -7.80
CA ASP A 320 -14.99 -24.59 -6.90
C ASP A 320 -15.15 -25.94 -6.20
N GLU A 321 -16.32 -26.22 -5.62
CA GLU A 321 -16.59 -27.50 -4.94
C GLU A 321 -16.44 -28.70 -5.89
N ALA A 322 -16.98 -28.59 -7.11
CA ALA A 322 -16.95 -29.67 -8.08
C ALA A 322 -15.57 -29.90 -8.73
N HIS A 323 -14.79 -28.85 -8.97
CA HIS A 323 -13.58 -28.91 -9.81
C HIS A 323 -12.27 -28.62 -9.07
N MET A 324 -12.26 -28.40 -7.74
CA MET A 324 -11.01 -28.12 -7.03
C MET A 324 -9.91 -29.17 -7.24
N PRO A 325 -10.17 -30.50 -7.25
CA PRO A 325 -9.14 -31.49 -7.56
C PRO A 325 -8.54 -31.30 -8.97
N LEU A 326 -9.40 -31.03 -9.97
CA LEU A 326 -9.01 -30.73 -11.34
C LEU A 326 -8.13 -29.47 -11.39
N PHE A 327 -8.55 -28.39 -10.73
CA PHE A 327 -7.83 -27.12 -10.69
C PHE A 327 -6.45 -27.26 -10.03
N ARG A 328 -6.34 -27.99 -8.92
CA ARG A 328 -5.05 -28.24 -8.28
C ARG A 328 -4.11 -29.03 -9.20
N ARG A 329 -4.64 -30.01 -9.94
CA ARG A 329 -3.84 -30.79 -10.89
C ARG A 329 -3.40 -29.97 -12.09
N ALA A 330 -4.28 -29.14 -12.65
CA ALA A 330 -3.94 -28.22 -13.73
C ALA A 330 -2.87 -27.21 -13.32
N HIS A 331 -2.97 -26.66 -12.10
CA HIS A 331 -1.94 -25.80 -11.52
C HIS A 331 -0.57 -26.50 -11.44
N GLN A 332 -0.54 -27.75 -10.98
CA GLN A 332 0.69 -28.54 -10.93
C GLN A 332 1.28 -28.77 -12.32
N ILE A 333 0.44 -29.08 -13.32
CA ILE A 333 0.88 -29.26 -14.71
C ILE A 333 1.51 -27.98 -15.26
N ILE A 334 0.89 -26.81 -15.02
CA ILE A 334 1.47 -25.51 -15.42
C ILE A 334 2.80 -25.28 -14.71
N HIS A 335 2.86 -25.52 -13.40
CA HIS A 335 4.09 -25.37 -12.62
C HIS A 335 5.25 -26.22 -13.16
N GLU A 336 4.97 -27.46 -13.58
CA GLU A 336 5.97 -28.41 -14.07
C GLU A 336 6.42 -28.13 -15.51
N ASN A 337 5.54 -27.59 -16.37
CA ASN A 337 5.76 -27.58 -17.82
C ASN A 337 5.84 -26.18 -18.46
N ALA A 338 5.38 -25.12 -17.78
CA ALA A 338 5.40 -23.78 -18.36
C ALA A 338 6.81 -23.18 -18.41
N ALA A 339 7.02 -22.23 -19.33
CA ALA A 339 8.29 -21.51 -19.47
C ALA A 339 8.65 -20.68 -18.23
N ILE A 340 7.63 -20.24 -17.48
CA ILE A 340 7.76 -19.56 -16.20
C ILE A 340 7.12 -20.47 -15.14
N ARG A 341 7.83 -20.74 -14.04
CA ARG A 341 7.28 -21.57 -12.97
C ARG A 341 6.19 -20.82 -12.22
N ALA A 342 5.00 -21.43 -12.13
CA ALA A 342 3.92 -20.94 -11.29
C ALA A 342 4.15 -21.37 -9.83
N ASP A 343 5.03 -20.68 -9.12
CA ASP A 343 5.35 -21.01 -7.72
C ASP A 343 4.19 -20.67 -6.76
N GLY A 344 4.18 -21.33 -5.60
CA GLY A 344 3.19 -21.15 -4.54
C GLY A 344 1.90 -22.00 -4.70
N PRO A 345 0.92 -21.86 -3.79
CA PRO A 345 -0.35 -22.58 -3.87
C PRO A 345 -1.25 -22.01 -4.98
N LEU A 346 -2.23 -22.79 -5.48
CA LEU A 346 -3.19 -22.30 -6.51
C LEU A 346 -3.86 -20.99 -6.07
N THR A 347 -4.36 -20.94 -4.84
CA THR A 347 -4.87 -19.72 -4.20
C THR A 347 -4.14 -19.48 -2.89
N TRP A 348 -4.11 -18.22 -2.47
CA TRP A 348 -3.58 -17.79 -1.19
C TRP A 348 -4.43 -16.63 -0.67
N GLN A 349 -4.54 -16.49 0.65
CA GLN A 349 -5.13 -15.34 1.32
C GLN A 349 -4.24 -14.95 2.51
N PRO A 350 -4.18 -13.66 2.89
CA PRO A 350 -3.44 -13.23 4.07
C PRO A 350 -3.97 -13.91 5.35
N PRO A 351 -3.09 -14.27 6.30
CA PRO A 351 -3.48 -14.88 7.57
C PRO A 351 -4.21 -13.94 8.54
#